data_AF-A0A7C1IQH3-F1
#
_entry.id   AF-A0A7C1IQH3-F1
#
_cell.length_a   1.000
_cell.length_b   1.000
_cell.length_c   1.000
_cell.angle_alpha   90.00
_cell.angle_beta   90.00
_cell.angle_gamma   90.00
#
_symmetry.space_group_name_H-M   'P 1'
#
loop_
_entity.id
_entity.type
_entity.pdbx_description
1 polymer ?
#
loop_
_entity_poly.entity_id
_entity_poly.type
_entity_poly.pdbx_seq_one_letter_code
_entity_poly.pdbx_strand_id
1 'polypeptide(L)'
;MATAEETQKIIGEILSAKEPPYKGICWEEWDERENAIDSLEQVAEYLDEKYVNHRAKRVSVALDHAFYSFTICAITGTNYEQVLKEKGGDLIGFWTSLERLEAQPGRFVFSVPVVITVEQKEHIGIIHRFANDFKHFVPMSYLIKLEKFPEAVSSLIQVIKSIYGSGDFPVYHLSEEQKARVRSAFEKIDLLILRWKEQIDSLPKPT
;
A
#
# COMPACT_ATOMS: atom_id res chain seq x y z
N MET A 1 -21.58 -28.32 -9.60
CA MET A 1 -20.49 -27.38 -9.91
C MET A 1 -20.90 -26.66 -11.18
N ALA A 2 -20.93 -25.33 -11.17
CA ALA A 2 -21.28 -24.56 -12.37
C ALA A 2 -20.24 -24.84 -13.48
N THR A 3 -20.71 -24.92 -14.72
CA THR A 3 -19.84 -25.09 -15.88
C THR A 3 -19.05 -23.82 -16.17
N ALA A 4 -17.95 -23.93 -16.93
CA ALA A 4 -17.13 -22.78 -17.31
C ALA A 4 -17.94 -21.72 -18.09
N GLU A 5 -18.89 -22.16 -18.92
CA GLU A 5 -19.81 -21.27 -19.64
C GLU A 5 -20.82 -20.58 -18.71
N GLU A 6 -21.38 -21.29 -17.73
CA GLU A 6 -22.26 -20.68 -16.71
C GLU A 6 -21.50 -19.64 -15.89
N THR A 7 -20.24 -19.91 -15.56
CA THR A 7 -19.38 -18.97 -14.82
C THR A 7 -19.06 -17.74 -15.66
N GLN A 8 -18.71 -17.90 -16.93
CA GLN A 8 -18.45 -16.78 -17.84
C GLN A 8 -19.70 -15.94 -18.09
N LYS A 9 -20.88 -16.57 -18.19
CA LYS A 9 -22.16 -15.88 -18.33
C LYS A 9 -22.48 -15.03 -17.10
N ILE A 10 -22.32 -15.59 -15.90
CA ILE A 10 -22.53 -14.86 -14.64
C ILE A 10 -21.56 -13.67 -14.52
N ILE A 11 -20.27 -13.87 -14.85
CA ILE A 11 -19.28 -12.79 -14.84
C ILE A 11 -19.66 -11.70 -15.87
N GLY A 12 -20.09 -12.08 -17.07
CA GLY A 12 -20.54 -11.14 -18.09
C GLY A 12 -21.77 -10.33 -17.67
N GLU A 13 -22.73 -10.96 -16.98
CA GLU A 13 -23.91 -10.29 -16.44
C GLU A 13 -23.57 -9.32 -15.29
N ILE A 14 -22.60 -9.69 -14.43
CA ILE A 14 -22.11 -8.81 -13.34
C ILE A 14 -21.38 -7.58 -13.90
N LEU A 15 -20.50 -7.77 -14.89
CA LEU A 15 -19.65 -6.70 -15.42
C LEU A 15 -20.36 -5.76 -16.41
N SER A 16 -21.46 -6.20 -17.04
CA SER A 16 -22.20 -5.40 -18.03
C SER A 16 -23.34 -4.55 -17.45
N ALA A 17 -23.64 -4.71 -16.16
CA ALA A 17 -24.68 -3.94 -15.49
C ALA A 17 -24.24 -2.47 -15.32
N LYS A 18 -24.88 -1.56 -16.08
CA LYS A 18 -24.68 -0.11 -15.97
C LYS A 18 -25.34 0.52 -14.74
N GLU A 19 -26.22 -0.22 -14.07
CA GLU A 19 -26.81 0.12 -12.77
C GLU A 19 -26.80 -1.15 -11.89
N PRO A 20 -26.58 -1.04 -10.57
CA PRO A 20 -26.49 -2.20 -9.69
C PRO A 20 -27.79 -3.03 -9.74
N PRO A 21 -27.75 -4.31 -10.17
CA PRO A 21 -28.94 -5.03 -10.60
C PRO A 21 -29.88 -5.51 -9.48
N TYR A 22 -29.66 -5.16 -8.21
CA TYR A 22 -30.46 -5.72 -7.12
C TYR A 22 -30.77 -4.70 -6.01
N LYS A 23 -32.06 -4.41 -5.84
CA LYS A 23 -32.62 -3.65 -4.73
C LYS A 23 -32.45 -4.45 -3.43
N GLY A 24 -31.71 -3.93 -2.45
CA GLY A 24 -31.50 -4.58 -1.15
C GLY A 24 -30.14 -5.24 -0.94
N ILE A 25 -29.17 -5.03 -1.84
CA ILE A 25 -27.78 -5.47 -1.66
C ILE A 25 -26.89 -4.23 -1.45
N CYS A 26 -25.99 -4.30 -0.45
CA CYS A 26 -24.99 -3.27 -0.18
C CYS A 26 -23.87 -3.39 -1.21
N TRP A 27 -23.64 -2.32 -1.99
CA TRP A 27 -22.53 -2.24 -2.94
C TRP A 27 -21.40 -1.45 -2.30
N GLU A 28 -20.18 -1.95 -2.42
CA GLU A 28 -18.98 -1.21 -2.06
C GLU A 28 -18.45 -0.51 -3.31
N GLU A 29 -18.32 0.81 -3.25
CA GLU A 29 -17.65 1.59 -4.29
C GLU A 29 -16.16 1.64 -3.96
N TRP A 30 -15.35 1.09 -4.86
CA TRP A 30 -13.90 1.05 -4.72
C TRP A 30 -13.26 1.99 -5.74
N ASP A 31 -12.51 2.97 -5.25
CA ASP A 31 -11.62 3.79 -6.06
C ASP A 31 -10.15 3.60 -5.62
N GLU A 32 -9.23 4.24 -6.34
CA GLU A 32 -7.80 4.16 -6.05
C GLU A 32 -7.43 4.65 -4.65
N ARG A 33 -8.20 5.59 -4.08
CA ARG A 33 -7.97 6.17 -2.76
C ARG A 33 -8.44 5.23 -1.67
N GLU A 34 -9.65 4.69 -1.82
CA GLU A 34 -10.20 3.69 -0.91
C GLU A 34 -9.30 2.45 -0.87
N ASN A 35 -8.81 1.99 -2.02
CA ASN A 35 -7.87 0.88 -2.11
C ASN A 35 -6.53 1.19 -1.40
N ALA A 36 -6.04 2.42 -1.50
CA ALA A 36 -4.84 2.85 -0.78
C ALA A 36 -5.05 2.83 0.74
N ILE A 37 -6.20 3.32 1.21
CA ILE A 37 -6.57 3.37 2.63
C ILE A 37 -6.74 1.95 3.18
N ASP A 38 -7.51 1.10 2.51
CA ASP A 38 -7.71 -0.30 2.91
C ASP A 38 -6.37 -1.04 3.01
N SER A 39 -5.47 -0.83 2.06
CA SER A 39 -4.13 -1.44 2.09
C SER A 39 -3.32 -1.00 3.31
N LEU A 40 -3.42 0.27 3.71
CA LEU A 40 -2.77 0.79 4.91
C LEU A 40 -3.39 0.20 6.18
N GLU A 41 -4.71 0.04 6.22
CA GLU A 41 -5.41 -0.61 7.33
C GLU A 41 -5.01 -2.09 7.46
N GLN A 42 -4.87 -2.80 6.34
CA GLN A 42 -4.35 -4.16 6.32
C GLN A 42 -2.93 -4.25 6.90
N VAL A 43 -2.06 -3.25 6.67
CA VAL A 43 -0.74 -3.20 7.33
C VAL A 43 -0.91 -3.15 8.85
N ALA A 44 -1.81 -2.30 9.34
CA ALA A 44 -2.08 -2.17 10.77
C ALA A 44 -2.62 -3.48 11.37
N GLU A 45 -3.51 -4.17 10.66
CA GLU A 45 -4.03 -5.47 11.09
C GLU A 45 -2.93 -6.55 11.10
N TYR A 46 -2.08 -6.63 10.08
CA TYR A 46 -1.04 -7.65 10.00
C TYR A 46 0.14 -7.43 10.96
N LEU A 47 0.37 -6.19 11.39
CA LEU A 47 1.34 -5.89 12.44
C LEU A 47 0.88 -6.36 13.83
N ASP A 48 -0.43 -6.55 14.04
CA ASP A 48 -0.98 -7.03 15.30
C ASP A 48 -0.44 -8.43 15.67
N GLU A 49 -0.35 -8.70 16.97
CA GLU A 49 0.22 -9.90 17.58
C GLU A 49 -0.53 -11.18 17.25
N LYS A 50 -1.79 -11.05 16.83
CA LYS A 50 -2.58 -12.19 16.34
C LYS A 50 -1.92 -12.87 15.14
N TYR A 51 -1.00 -12.20 14.43
CA TYR A 51 -0.39 -12.68 13.19
C TYR A 51 1.13 -12.83 13.25
N VAL A 52 1.71 -13.15 14.41
CA VAL A 52 3.18 -13.41 14.55
C VAL A 52 3.68 -14.36 13.46
N ASN A 53 2.94 -15.43 13.18
CA ASN A 53 3.25 -16.35 12.08
C ASN A 53 3.00 -15.68 10.72
N HIS A 54 4.04 -15.60 9.90
CA HIS A 54 4.01 -14.94 8.58
C HIS A 54 3.78 -13.42 8.62
N ARG A 55 3.94 -12.76 9.79
CA ARG A 55 3.85 -11.29 9.94
C ARG A 55 4.63 -10.58 8.85
N ALA A 56 5.93 -10.87 8.74
CA ALA A 56 6.82 -10.23 7.77
C ALA A 56 6.30 -10.38 6.33
N LYS A 57 5.80 -11.57 5.96
CA LYS A 57 5.21 -11.80 4.63
C LYS A 57 3.98 -10.92 4.38
N ARG A 58 3.02 -10.96 5.29
CA ARG A 58 1.74 -10.23 5.12
C ARG A 58 1.96 -8.73 5.15
N VAL A 59 2.76 -8.25 6.10
CA VAL A 59 3.17 -6.86 6.20
C VAL A 59 3.92 -6.41 4.94
N SER A 60 4.88 -7.20 4.42
CA SER A 60 5.58 -6.85 3.18
C SER A 60 4.62 -6.65 2.02
N VAL A 61 3.70 -7.60 1.79
CA VAL A 61 2.77 -7.53 0.66
C VAL A 61 1.79 -6.35 0.81
N ALA A 62 1.20 -6.18 1.98
CA ALA A 62 0.25 -5.09 2.24
C ALA A 62 0.94 -3.72 2.17
N LEU A 63 2.14 -3.60 2.74
CA LEU A 63 2.88 -2.33 2.79
C LEU A 63 3.41 -1.93 1.42
N ASP A 64 3.89 -2.89 0.62
CA ASP A 64 4.28 -2.66 -0.76
C ASP A 64 3.09 -2.15 -1.60
N HIS A 65 1.92 -2.75 -1.43
CA HIS A 65 0.70 -2.34 -2.12
C HIS A 65 0.18 -0.97 -1.64
N ALA A 66 0.19 -0.72 -0.33
CA ALA A 66 -0.18 0.58 0.24
C ALA A 66 0.76 1.68 -0.29
N PHE A 67 2.08 1.47 -0.20
CA PHE A 67 3.06 2.42 -0.69
C PHE A 67 2.86 2.75 -2.17
N TYR A 68 2.70 1.73 -3.02
CA TYR A 68 2.46 1.92 -4.43
C TYR A 68 1.15 2.67 -4.69
N SER A 69 0.06 2.32 -4.00
CA SER A 69 -1.24 2.97 -4.19
C SER A 69 -1.23 4.45 -3.78
N PHE A 70 -0.59 4.79 -2.65
CA PHE A 70 -0.42 6.19 -2.24
C PHE A 70 0.44 6.97 -3.24
N THR A 71 1.50 6.34 -3.77
CA THR A 71 2.37 6.93 -4.80
C THR A 71 1.61 7.20 -6.09
N ILE A 72 0.81 6.23 -6.56
CA ILE A 72 -0.04 6.39 -7.74
C ILE A 72 -1.08 7.48 -7.53
N CYS A 73 -1.73 7.56 -6.38
CA CYS A 73 -2.69 8.62 -6.07
C CYS A 73 -2.02 10.01 -6.14
N ALA A 74 -0.82 10.15 -5.56
CA ALA A 74 -0.06 11.39 -5.57
C ALA A 74 0.35 11.82 -6.99
N ILE A 75 0.82 10.88 -7.82
CA ILE A 75 1.25 11.15 -9.20
C ILE A 75 0.06 11.31 -10.15
N THR A 76 -1.08 10.67 -9.89
CA THR A 76 -2.26 10.79 -10.73
C THR A 76 -2.85 12.19 -10.65
N GLY A 77 -3.05 12.70 -9.42
CA GLY A 77 -3.74 13.97 -9.20
C GLY A 77 -5.12 13.96 -9.88
N THR A 78 -5.34 14.85 -10.84
CA THR A 78 -6.60 14.93 -11.61
C THR A 78 -6.56 14.26 -12.98
N ASN A 79 -5.43 13.67 -13.38
CA ASN A 79 -5.25 13.06 -14.70
C ASN A 79 -4.60 11.67 -14.62
N TYR A 80 -5.40 10.63 -14.83
CA TYR A 80 -4.96 9.24 -14.83
C TYR A 80 -3.93 8.89 -15.91
N GLU A 81 -3.87 9.63 -17.03
CA GLU A 81 -2.86 9.38 -18.06
C GLU A 81 -1.43 9.55 -17.52
N GLN A 82 -1.24 10.30 -16.43
CA GLN A 82 0.07 10.52 -15.80
C GLN A 82 0.65 9.29 -15.12
N VAL A 83 -0.16 8.28 -14.85
CA VAL A 83 0.29 7.02 -14.27
C VAL A 83 0.27 5.86 -15.27
N LEU A 84 0.08 6.17 -16.55
CA LEU A 84 0.20 5.18 -17.62
C LEU A 84 1.60 5.19 -18.24
N LYS A 85 2.01 4.04 -18.77
CA LYS A 85 3.22 3.92 -19.60
C LYS A 85 3.06 4.64 -20.94
N GLU A 86 1.86 4.55 -21.49
CA GLU A 86 1.43 5.12 -22.77
C GLU A 86 -0.07 5.41 -22.72
N LYS A 87 -0.59 6.21 -23.66
CA LYS A 87 -2.02 6.58 -23.65
C LYS A 87 -2.90 5.34 -23.82
N GLY A 88 -3.73 5.06 -22.81
CA GLY A 88 -4.59 3.88 -22.78
C GLY A 88 -3.86 2.56 -22.49
N GLY A 89 -2.57 2.60 -22.13
CA GLY A 89 -1.78 1.43 -21.78
C GLY A 89 -1.80 1.10 -20.29
N ASP A 90 -0.89 0.20 -19.88
CA ASP A 90 -0.78 -0.23 -18.48
C ASP A 90 -0.32 0.88 -17.54
N LEU A 91 -0.61 0.68 -16.25
CA LEU A 91 0.01 1.47 -15.17
C LEU A 91 1.54 1.36 -15.20
N ILE A 92 2.19 2.45 -14.80
CA ILE A 92 3.64 2.49 -14.60
C ILE A 92 4.10 1.48 -13.54
N GLY A 93 5.33 1.00 -13.66
CA GLY A 93 5.90 0.09 -12.67
C GLY A 93 6.19 0.78 -11.33
N PHE A 94 6.41 -0.03 -10.28
CA PHE A 94 6.73 0.43 -8.94
C PHE A 94 7.88 1.45 -8.91
N TRP A 95 9.04 1.10 -9.47
CA TRP A 95 10.20 1.98 -9.50
C TRP A 95 9.99 3.24 -10.34
N THR A 96 9.30 3.12 -11.47
CA THR A 96 8.93 4.28 -12.30
C THR A 96 8.00 5.23 -11.54
N SER A 97 7.09 4.70 -10.72
CA SER A 97 6.24 5.53 -9.87
C SER A 97 7.08 6.29 -8.83
N LEU A 98 8.04 5.63 -8.19
CA LEU A 98 8.96 6.27 -7.25
C LEU A 98 9.77 7.39 -7.89
N GLU A 99 10.38 7.12 -9.05
CA GLU A 99 11.14 8.11 -9.81
C GLU A 99 10.29 9.34 -10.16
N ARG A 100 9.03 9.13 -10.57
CA ARG A 100 8.10 10.22 -10.89
C ARG A 100 7.68 11.01 -9.65
N LEU A 101 7.48 10.34 -8.51
CA LEU A 101 7.18 10.99 -7.24
C LEU A 101 8.29 11.96 -6.84
N GLU A 102 9.55 11.54 -6.96
CA GLU A 102 10.71 12.38 -6.62
C GLU A 102 10.97 13.48 -7.65
N ALA A 103 10.68 13.22 -8.92
CA ALA A 103 10.88 14.17 -10.01
C ALA A 103 9.81 15.28 -10.09
N GLN A 104 8.72 15.18 -9.32
CA GLN A 104 7.60 16.13 -9.36
C GLN A 104 7.47 16.95 -8.07
N PRO A 105 8.36 17.94 -7.81
CA PRO A 105 8.10 18.89 -6.75
C PRO A 105 6.97 19.86 -7.16
N GLY A 106 6.02 20.11 -6.26
CA GLY A 106 5.21 21.34 -6.35
C GLY A 106 4.02 21.27 -7.30
N ARG A 107 3.36 20.12 -7.46
CA ARG A 107 2.24 19.99 -8.42
C ARG A 107 1.02 20.83 -8.04
N PHE A 108 0.84 21.08 -6.75
CA PHE A 108 -0.13 22.03 -6.23
C PHE A 108 0.60 23.23 -5.61
N VAL A 109 -0.04 24.40 -5.63
CA VAL A 109 0.53 25.66 -5.08
C VAL A 109 0.97 25.51 -3.61
N PHE A 110 0.36 24.57 -2.88
CA PHE A 110 0.64 24.28 -1.48
C PHE A 110 1.35 22.95 -1.25
N SER A 111 1.78 22.24 -2.31
CA SER A 111 2.42 20.94 -2.13
C SER A 111 3.88 21.07 -1.67
N VAL A 112 4.29 20.20 -0.74
CA VAL A 112 5.65 20.09 -0.23
C VAL A 112 6.32 18.87 -0.88
N PRO A 113 7.48 19.01 -1.54
CA PRO A 113 8.13 17.87 -2.18
C PRO A 113 8.39 16.71 -1.21
N VAL A 114 8.03 15.49 -1.62
CA VAL A 114 8.35 14.28 -0.86
C VAL A 114 9.82 13.97 -1.05
N VAL A 115 10.61 14.13 0.03
CA VAL A 115 12.04 13.81 0.03
C VAL A 115 12.24 12.40 0.57
N ILE A 116 12.83 11.53 -0.24
CA ILE A 116 13.13 10.14 0.13
C ILE A 116 14.64 10.00 0.29
N THR A 117 15.08 9.63 1.50
CA THR A 117 16.52 9.45 1.80
C THR A 117 17.07 8.19 1.15
N VAL A 118 18.39 8.10 1.01
CA VAL A 118 19.07 6.89 0.50
C VAL A 118 18.71 5.66 1.34
N GLU A 119 18.71 5.82 2.67
CA GLU A 119 18.32 4.76 3.61
C GLU A 119 16.84 4.33 3.42
N GLN A 120 15.92 5.29 3.25
CA GLN A 120 14.51 4.97 2.96
C GLN A 120 14.36 4.21 1.63
N LYS A 121 15.13 4.56 0.60
CA LYS A 121 15.14 3.81 -0.67
C LYS A 121 15.63 2.38 -0.52
N GLU A 122 16.67 2.17 0.29
CA GLU A 122 17.16 0.82 0.61
C GLU A 122 16.07 0.00 1.31
N HIS A 123 15.39 0.59 2.29
CA HIS A 123 14.27 -0.04 2.99
C HIS A 123 13.08 -0.33 2.06
N ILE A 124 12.74 0.58 1.14
CA ILE A 124 11.76 0.37 0.07
C ILE A 124 12.15 -0.83 -0.79
N GLY A 125 13.41 -0.91 -1.21
CA GLY A 125 13.91 -2.04 -1.99
C GLY A 125 13.83 -3.39 -1.25
N ILE A 126 14.05 -3.39 0.06
CA ILE A 126 13.90 -4.60 0.90
C ILE A 126 12.44 -5.06 0.91
N ILE A 127 11.50 -4.18 1.25
CA ILE A 127 10.08 -4.52 1.34
C ILE A 127 9.53 -4.93 -0.03
N HIS A 128 9.86 -4.20 -1.09
CA HIS A 128 9.40 -4.48 -2.45
C HIS A 128 9.88 -5.85 -2.94
N ARG A 129 11.16 -6.18 -2.71
CA ARG A 129 11.72 -7.49 -3.05
C ARG A 129 10.97 -8.61 -2.33
N PHE A 130 10.79 -8.49 -1.01
CA PHE A 130 10.06 -9.50 -0.24
C PHE A 130 8.63 -9.66 -0.73
N ALA A 131 7.92 -8.55 -0.95
CA ALA A 131 6.55 -8.58 -1.46
C ALA A 131 6.47 -9.32 -2.81
N ASN A 132 7.34 -9.00 -3.77
CA ASN A 132 7.38 -9.66 -5.08
C ASN A 132 7.68 -11.14 -4.96
N ASP A 133 8.69 -11.51 -4.17
CA ASP A 133 9.05 -12.90 -3.97
C ASP A 133 7.89 -13.72 -3.38
N PHE A 134 7.17 -13.14 -2.41
CA PHE A 134 6.00 -13.76 -1.80
C PHE A 134 4.80 -13.86 -2.74
N LYS A 135 4.60 -12.87 -3.63
CA LYS A 135 3.52 -12.85 -4.63
C LYS A 135 3.76 -13.89 -5.73
N HIS A 136 5.00 -14.04 -6.18
CA HIS A 136 5.35 -14.93 -7.29
C HIS A 136 5.64 -16.38 -6.87
N PHE A 137 5.36 -16.74 -5.61
CA PHE A 137 5.60 -18.08 -5.05
C PHE A 137 6.97 -18.65 -5.41
N VAL A 138 8.01 -17.80 -5.41
CA VAL A 138 9.35 -18.25 -5.76
C VAL A 138 9.80 -19.23 -4.65
N PRO A 139 10.08 -20.51 -4.95
CA PRO A 139 10.41 -21.49 -3.92
C PRO A 139 11.74 -21.11 -3.26
N MET A 140 11.65 -20.50 -2.10
CA MET A 140 12.81 -20.00 -1.35
C MET A 140 12.62 -20.26 0.14
N SER A 141 13.65 -20.77 0.80
CA SER A 141 13.76 -20.76 2.25
C SER A 141 14.25 -19.39 2.70
N TYR A 142 13.34 -18.55 3.19
CA TYR A 142 13.72 -17.25 3.75
C TYR A 142 14.18 -17.40 5.21
N LEU A 143 15.44 -17.07 5.48
CA LEU A 143 15.83 -16.54 6.78
C LEU A 143 15.88 -15.02 6.66
N ILE A 144 14.84 -14.36 7.17
CA ILE A 144 14.83 -12.90 7.30
C ILE A 144 15.44 -12.58 8.65
N LYS A 145 16.53 -11.80 8.66
CA LYS A 145 16.98 -11.13 9.90
C LYS A 145 15.92 -10.10 10.25
N LEU A 146 15.03 -10.47 11.17
CA LEU A 146 13.92 -9.62 11.61
C LEU A 146 14.41 -8.31 12.25
N GLU A 147 15.66 -8.25 12.70
CA GLU A 147 16.29 -7.07 13.33
C GLU A 147 16.27 -5.80 12.48
N LYS A 148 16.16 -5.89 11.15
CA LYS A 148 16.10 -4.72 10.25
C LYS A 148 14.70 -4.48 9.65
N PHE A 149 13.76 -5.38 9.95
CA PHE A 149 12.47 -5.38 9.31
C PHE A 149 11.53 -4.30 9.88
N PRO A 150 11.42 -4.11 11.22
CA PRO A 150 10.67 -2.99 11.79
C PRO A 150 11.19 -1.63 11.32
N GLU A 151 12.50 -1.48 11.11
CA GLU A 151 13.14 -0.27 10.60
C GLU A 151 12.68 -0.01 9.17
N ALA A 152 12.72 -1.04 8.33
CA ALA A 152 12.24 -0.92 6.96
C ALA A 152 10.75 -0.55 6.92
N VAL A 153 9.91 -1.24 7.70
CA VAL A 153 8.48 -0.91 7.84
C VAL A 153 8.28 0.52 8.30
N SER A 154 8.99 0.94 9.35
CA SER A 154 8.94 2.31 9.88
C SER A 154 9.32 3.35 8.83
N SER A 155 10.36 3.09 8.03
CA SER A 155 10.79 4.00 6.98
C SER A 155 9.73 4.15 5.88
N LEU A 156 9.13 3.06 5.42
CA LEU A 156 8.07 3.16 4.40
C LEU A 156 6.84 3.89 4.94
N ILE A 157 6.44 3.63 6.19
CA ILE A 157 5.32 4.32 6.82
C ILE A 157 5.59 5.83 6.93
N GLN A 158 6.82 6.22 7.28
CA GLN A 158 7.21 7.63 7.26
C GLN A 158 7.10 8.24 5.86
N VAL A 159 7.51 7.53 4.80
CA VAL A 159 7.34 8.04 3.43
C VAL A 159 5.86 8.14 3.05
N ILE A 160 5.03 7.15 3.38
CA ILE A 160 3.57 7.22 3.13
C ILE A 160 2.94 8.41 3.87
N LYS A 161 3.34 8.67 5.12
CA LYS A 161 2.92 9.86 5.87
C LYS A 161 3.36 11.16 5.19
N SER A 162 4.58 11.20 4.67
CA SER A 162 5.08 12.35 3.91
C SER A 162 4.27 12.57 2.62
N ILE A 163 3.93 11.50 1.88
CA ILE A 163 3.07 11.58 0.69
C ILE A 163 1.67 12.08 1.07
N TYR A 164 1.09 11.55 2.13
CA TYR A 164 -0.23 11.97 2.60
C TYR A 164 -0.24 13.45 3.06
N GLY A 165 0.82 13.88 3.75
CA GLY A 165 0.98 15.24 4.25
C GLY A 165 1.52 16.24 3.22
N SER A 166 2.01 15.78 2.06
CA SER A 166 2.63 16.66 1.06
C SER A 166 1.63 17.54 0.35
N GLY A 167 0.34 17.18 0.34
CA GLY A 167 -0.66 17.83 -0.50
C GLY A 167 -0.66 17.36 -1.95
N ASP A 168 0.25 16.46 -2.34
CA ASP A 168 0.20 15.78 -3.65
C ASP A 168 -0.80 14.64 -3.65
N PHE A 169 -0.93 13.92 -2.52
CA PHE A 169 -2.04 13.01 -2.32
C PHE A 169 -3.36 13.82 -2.27
N PRO A 170 -4.43 13.37 -2.95
CA PRO A 170 -5.71 14.08 -3.04
C PRO A 170 -6.51 14.07 -1.72
N VAL A 171 -5.92 14.48 -0.60
CA VAL A 171 -6.53 14.51 0.75
C VAL A 171 -7.82 15.33 0.77
N TYR A 172 -7.88 16.41 -0.01
CA TYR A 172 -9.09 17.23 -0.14
C TYR A 172 -10.29 16.48 -0.74
N HIS A 173 -10.03 15.42 -1.49
CA HIS A 173 -11.07 14.57 -2.06
C HIS A 173 -11.45 13.39 -1.15
N LEU A 174 -10.83 13.25 0.03
CA LEU A 174 -11.23 12.26 1.03
C LEU A 174 -12.38 12.78 1.90
N SER A 175 -13.30 11.88 2.26
CA SER A 175 -14.29 12.14 3.30
C SER A 175 -13.63 12.27 4.68
N GLU A 176 -14.32 12.88 5.65
CA GLU A 176 -13.81 12.96 7.03
C GLU A 176 -13.62 11.58 7.67
N GLU A 177 -14.46 10.61 7.29
CA GLU A 177 -14.33 9.21 7.69
C GLU A 177 -13.04 8.58 7.14
N GLN A 178 -12.77 8.74 5.84
CA GLN A 178 -11.54 8.25 5.21
C GLN A 178 -10.30 8.88 5.85
N LYS A 179 -10.33 10.19 6.14
CA LYS A 179 -9.22 10.85 6.84
C LYS A 179 -9.04 10.30 8.26
N ALA A 180 -10.14 10.02 8.98
CA ALA A 180 -10.08 9.43 10.31
C ALA A 180 -9.49 8.01 10.28
N ARG A 181 -9.86 7.21 9.29
CA ARG A 181 -9.30 5.87 9.04
C ARG A 181 -7.80 5.90 8.80
N VAL A 182 -7.32 6.78 7.90
CA VAL A 182 -5.88 6.95 7.66
C VAL A 182 -5.13 7.33 8.94
N ARG A 183 -5.64 8.32 9.69
CA ARG A 183 -5.01 8.73 10.97
C ARG A 183 -4.97 7.58 11.97
N SER A 184 -6.09 6.89 12.16
CA SER A 184 -6.18 5.74 13.07
C SER A 184 -5.23 4.61 12.66
N ALA A 185 -5.12 4.32 11.36
CA ALA A 185 -4.19 3.33 10.84
C ALA A 185 -2.73 3.73 11.13
N PHE A 186 -2.34 4.99 10.89
CA PHE A 186 -0.99 5.47 11.20
C PHE A 186 -0.66 5.38 12.69
N GLU A 187 -1.57 5.82 13.57
CA GLU A 187 -1.38 5.75 15.03
C GLU A 187 -1.23 4.29 15.49
N LYS A 188 -2.09 3.40 15.01
CA LYS A 188 -2.03 1.96 15.32
C LYS A 188 -0.72 1.35 14.84
N ILE A 189 -0.28 1.67 13.61
CA ILE A 189 0.97 1.16 13.05
C ILE A 189 2.18 1.63 13.86
N ASP A 190 2.26 2.90 14.23
CA ASP A 190 3.38 3.43 15.02
C ASP A 190 3.51 2.69 16.36
N LEU A 191 2.39 2.50 17.06
CA LEU A 191 2.36 1.77 18.33
C LEU A 191 2.82 0.31 18.16
N LEU A 192 2.36 -0.35 17.11
CA LEU A 192 2.72 -1.75 16.84
C LEU A 192 4.19 -1.91 16.42
N ILE A 193 4.75 -0.96 15.66
CA ILE A 193 6.17 -0.95 15.31
C ILE A 193 7.03 -0.78 16.56
N LEU A 194 6.67 0.14 17.46
CA LEU A 194 7.39 0.36 18.71
C LEU A 194 7.43 -0.93 19.53
N ARG A 195 6.27 -1.56 19.72
CA ARG A 195 6.15 -2.83 20.43
C ARG A 195 6.95 -3.96 19.78
N TRP A 196 6.99 -4.01 18.44
CA TRP A 196 7.77 -5.00 17.72
C TRP A 196 9.28 -4.81 17.95
N LYS A 197 9.77 -3.56 17.97
CA LYS A 197 11.17 -3.27 18.30
C LYS A 197 11.51 -3.72 19.71
N GLU A 198 10.67 -3.40 20.69
CA GLU A 198 10.83 -3.87 22.09
C GLU A 198 10.90 -5.40 22.19
N GLN A 199 10.07 -6.12 21.42
CA GLN A 199 10.10 -7.57 21.37
C GLN A 199 11.45 -8.09 20.85
N ILE A 200 11.97 -7.51 19.77
CA ILE A 200 13.26 -7.89 19.20
C ILE A 200 14.40 -7.60 20.18
N ASP A 201 14.40 -6.42 20.81
CA ASP A 201 15.43 -6.02 21.77
C ASP A 201 15.44 -6.90 23.04
N SER A 202 14.29 -7.48 23.38
CA SER A 202 14.16 -8.42 24.50
C SER A 202 14.69 -9.83 24.21
N LEU A 203 14.98 -10.16 22.95
CA LEU A 203 15.47 -11.49 22.57
C LEU A 203 16.91 -11.71 23.07
N PRO A 204 17.25 -12.93 23.51
CA PRO A 204 18.61 -13.26 23.90
C PRO A 204 19.55 -13.08 22.71
N LYS A 205 20.57 -12.24 22.89
CA LYS A 205 21.58 -12.01 21.86
C LYS A 205 22.42 -13.27 21.66
N PRO A 206 22.72 -13.65 20.41
CA PRO A 206 23.58 -14.80 20.16
C PRO A 206 24.96 -14.54 20.79
N THR A 207 25.38 -15.47 21.65
CA THR A 207 26.72 -15.55 22.25
C THR A 207 27.79 -15.80 21.21
#